data_AF-A0A9X2G078-F1
#
_entry.id   AF-A0A9X2G078-F1
#
_cell.length_a   1.000
_cell.length_b   1.000
_cell.length_c   1.000
_cell.angle_alpha   90.00
_cell.angle_beta   90.00
_cell.angle_gamma   90.00
#
_symmetry.space_group_name_H-M   'P 1'
#
loop_
_entity.id
_entity.type
_entity.pdbx_description
1 polymer ?
#
loop_
_entity_poly.entity_id
_entity_poly.type
_entity_poly.pdbx_seq_one_letter_code
_entity_poly.pdbx_strand_id
1 'polypeptide(L)'
;CDALVLIAGYGARETAARPEVLAAIRAAARQSRAVTGLDMGAWLMAAAGLLEGYRATVHWHEVEAFAEAFPEVEAVAESYVTDGDRQSAGSATSAMELSLETIRRMGGDALAYDVRTLFVHDDTERRRAESGALSPQLGRAVRFMLDAIEEPRGLSEVAAHAAVSQRTLDRLCRRELGTSAGVYYRALRLARAQTLLIETGLPLRDIALRCGFASASTLSRAYSQQFGRSLSATRRMGA
;
A
#
# COMPACT_ATOMS: atom_id res chain seq x y z
N CYS A 1 3.91 20.55 -14.34
CA CYS A 1 3.88 19.16 -13.84
C CYS A 1 2.45 18.81 -13.48
N ASP A 2 2.01 17.57 -13.61
CA ASP A 2 0.64 17.21 -13.19
C ASP A 2 0.53 17.11 -11.66
N ALA A 3 1.58 16.68 -10.97
CA ALA A 3 1.63 16.61 -9.51
C ALA A 3 3.03 16.95 -8.97
N LEU A 4 3.07 17.51 -7.75
CA LEU A 4 4.27 17.68 -6.93
C LEU A 4 4.16 16.78 -5.71
N VAL A 5 5.15 15.92 -5.48
CA VAL A 5 5.22 15.06 -4.28
C VAL A 5 6.41 15.50 -3.43
N LEU A 6 6.13 15.94 -2.20
CA LEU A 6 7.14 16.24 -1.19
C LEU A 6 7.27 15.04 -0.26
N ILE A 7 8.47 14.48 -0.19
CA ILE A 7 8.81 13.37 0.71
C ILE A 7 9.89 13.87 1.64
N ALA A 8 9.62 13.85 2.94
CA ALA A 8 10.59 14.26 3.95
C ALA A 8 10.52 13.31 5.14
N GLY A 9 11.68 13.00 5.72
CA GLY A 9 11.81 12.25 6.96
C GLY A 9 12.52 13.11 8.01
N TYR A 10 13.64 12.60 8.52
CA TYR A 10 14.49 13.34 9.46
C TYR A 10 15.00 14.67 8.86
N GLY A 11 15.07 15.71 9.68
CA GLY A 11 15.57 17.03 9.25
C GLY A 11 14.52 17.93 8.59
N ALA A 12 13.24 17.53 8.57
CA ALA A 12 12.19 18.28 7.88
C ALA A 12 11.94 19.66 8.49
N ARG A 13 12.09 19.84 9.81
CA ARG A 13 11.88 21.14 10.48
C ARG A 13 13.00 22.12 10.16
N GLU A 14 14.24 21.64 10.16
CA GLU A 14 15.42 22.41 9.76
C GLU A 14 15.35 22.78 8.29
N THR A 15 14.88 21.86 7.45
CA THR A 15 14.63 22.11 6.03
C THR A 15 13.51 23.15 5.85
N ALA A 16 12.44 23.07 6.64
CA ALA A 16 11.34 24.03 6.65
C ALA A 16 11.79 25.44 7.08
N ALA A 17 12.86 25.56 7.86
CA ALA A 17 13.41 26.84 8.29
C ALA A 17 14.19 27.57 7.18
N ARG A 18 14.45 26.93 6.03
CA ARG A 18 15.25 27.50 4.92
C ARG A 18 14.36 28.23 3.91
N PRO A 19 14.41 29.58 3.83
CA PRO A 19 13.52 30.34 2.96
C PRO A 19 13.64 29.98 1.47
N GLU A 20 14.84 29.64 1.01
CA GLU A 20 15.11 29.23 -0.36
C GLU A 20 14.40 27.92 -0.74
N VAL A 21 14.29 26.98 0.21
CA VAL A 21 13.58 25.72 0.01
C VAL A 21 12.08 25.98 -0.08
N LEU A 22 11.53 26.78 0.84
CA LEU A 22 10.11 27.15 0.81
C LEU A 22 9.74 27.91 -0.48
N ALA A 23 10.61 28.80 -0.96
CA ALA A 23 10.41 29.51 -2.21
C ALA A 23 10.38 28.55 -3.42
N ALA A 24 11.29 27.57 -3.46
CA ALA A 24 11.31 26.54 -4.50
C ALA A 24 10.05 25.66 -4.47
N ILE A 25 9.62 25.25 -3.28
CA ILE A 25 8.37 24.48 -3.08
C ILE A 25 7.17 25.26 -3.62
N ARG A 26 7.02 26.55 -3.23
CA ARG A 26 5.93 27.41 -3.74
C ARG A 26 5.99 27.57 -5.26
N ALA A 27 7.19 27.73 -5.84
CA ALA A 27 7.35 27.87 -7.28
C ALA A 27 6.96 26.60 -8.05
N ALA A 28 7.30 25.42 -7.52
CA ALA A 28 6.90 24.14 -8.10
C ALA A 28 5.39 23.85 -7.91
N ALA A 29 4.84 24.20 -6.74
CA ALA A 29 3.41 24.04 -6.43
C ALA A 29 2.52 24.83 -7.41
N ARG A 30 2.90 26.06 -7.77
CA ARG A 30 2.16 26.88 -8.76
C ARG A 30 2.10 26.26 -10.16
N GLN A 31 3.00 25.34 -10.48
CA GLN A 31 3.06 24.65 -11.77
C GLN A 31 2.47 23.24 -11.72
N SER A 32 1.84 22.88 -10.60
CA SER A 32 1.35 21.53 -10.32
C SER A 32 -0.17 21.55 -10.10
N ARG A 33 -0.88 20.52 -10.60
CA ARG A 33 -2.35 20.43 -10.42
C ARG A 33 -2.73 19.85 -9.06
N ALA A 34 -1.82 19.14 -8.42
CA ALA A 34 -1.96 18.61 -7.07
C ALA A 34 -0.61 18.66 -6.34
N VAL A 35 -0.65 18.81 -5.02
CA VAL A 35 0.52 18.79 -4.15
C VAL A 35 0.31 17.78 -3.02
N THR A 36 1.23 16.82 -2.91
CA THR A 36 1.15 15.69 -1.98
C THR A 36 2.31 15.70 -1.00
N GLY A 37 2.03 15.61 0.29
CA GLY A 37 3.03 15.51 1.35
C GLY A 37 3.06 14.12 1.98
N LEU A 38 4.19 13.42 1.88
CA LEU A 38 4.37 12.09 2.44
C LEU A 38 5.32 12.14 3.65
N ASP A 39 4.97 11.41 4.69
CA ASP A 39 5.69 11.40 5.98
C ASP A 39 5.73 12.82 6.57
N MET A 40 6.91 13.44 6.69
CA MET A 40 7.05 14.85 7.11
C MET A 40 6.87 15.85 5.96
N GLY A 41 6.49 15.41 4.77
CA GLY A 41 6.25 16.28 3.61
C GLY A 41 5.12 17.29 3.85
N ALA A 42 4.09 16.92 4.63
CA ALA A 42 3.03 17.84 5.03
C ALA A 42 3.55 19.01 5.87
N TRP A 43 4.59 18.80 6.68
CA TRP A 43 5.27 19.88 7.43
C TRP A 43 5.88 20.92 6.48
N LEU A 44 6.54 20.46 5.42
CA LEU A 44 7.11 21.36 4.40
C LEU A 44 6.03 22.11 3.63
N MET A 45 4.88 21.45 3.35
CA MET A 45 3.74 22.11 2.71
C MET A 45 3.15 23.20 3.60
N ALA A 46 2.94 22.92 4.90
CA ALA A 46 2.42 23.89 5.84
C ALA A 46 3.38 25.07 6.04
N ALA A 47 4.68 24.80 6.22
CA ALA A 47 5.70 25.86 6.30
C ALA A 47 5.80 26.70 5.02
N ALA A 48 5.47 26.14 3.86
CA ALA A 48 5.42 26.86 2.60
C ALA A 48 4.14 27.70 2.43
N GLY A 49 3.16 27.60 3.33
CA GLY A 49 1.84 28.25 3.25
C GLY A 49 0.85 27.54 2.33
N LEU A 50 1.09 26.26 2.01
CA LEU A 50 0.30 25.52 1.02
C LEU A 50 -0.91 24.78 1.61
N LEU A 51 -1.03 24.75 2.94
CA LEU A 51 -2.09 24.03 3.67
C LEU A 51 -3.01 24.94 4.48
N GLU A 52 -2.86 26.27 4.39
CA GLU A 52 -3.74 27.22 5.07
C GLU A 52 -5.21 27.00 4.65
N GLY A 53 -6.08 26.70 5.61
CA GLY A 53 -7.49 26.40 5.39
C GLY A 53 -7.78 24.99 4.83
N TYR A 54 -6.78 24.10 4.77
CA TYR A 54 -6.94 22.71 4.32
C TYR A 54 -6.86 21.72 5.48
N ARG A 55 -7.47 20.56 5.28
CA ARG A 55 -7.28 19.37 6.10
C ARG A 55 -5.99 18.67 5.70
N ALA A 56 -5.18 18.27 6.67
CA ALA A 56 -3.97 17.51 6.42
C ALA A 56 -3.62 16.55 7.57
N THR A 57 -2.88 15.50 7.24
CA THR A 57 -2.24 14.61 8.20
C THR A 57 -0.73 14.62 8.01
N VAL A 58 0.01 14.23 9.03
CA VAL A 58 1.47 14.12 9.04
C VAL A 58 1.85 12.81 9.73
N HIS A 59 3.15 12.52 9.85
CA HIS A 59 3.61 11.40 10.65
C HIS A 59 2.92 11.37 12.03
N TRP A 60 2.41 10.21 12.43
CA TRP A 60 1.52 10.05 13.59
C TRP A 60 2.10 10.56 14.92
N HIS A 61 3.42 10.49 15.09
CA HIS A 61 4.12 11.06 16.25
C HIS A 61 4.19 12.60 16.26
N GLU A 62 3.81 13.24 15.16
CA GLU A 62 4.04 14.66 14.90
C GLU A 62 2.73 15.42 14.74
N VAL A 63 1.56 14.77 14.84
CA VAL A 63 0.25 15.38 14.59
C VAL A 63 -0.02 16.52 15.57
N GLU A 64 0.26 16.32 16.87
CA GLU A 64 0.08 17.35 17.88
C GLU A 64 1.01 18.54 17.64
N ALA A 65 2.30 18.27 17.43
CA ALA A 65 3.29 19.33 17.16
C ALA A 65 3.00 20.08 15.86
N PHE A 66 2.46 19.40 14.86
CA PHE A 66 2.04 19.99 13.59
C PHE A 66 0.82 20.90 13.77
N ALA A 67 -0.18 20.47 14.55
CA ALA A 67 -1.35 21.27 14.88
C ALA A 67 -0.96 22.55 15.65
N GLU A 68 -0.01 22.44 16.59
CA GLU A 68 0.52 23.59 17.34
C GLU A 68 1.30 24.56 16.46
N ALA A 69 2.14 24.04 15.56
CA ALA A 69 2.98 24.87 14.69
C ALA A 69 2.19 25.56 13.56
N PHE A 70 1.08 24.96 13.12
CA PHE A 70 0.29 25.42 11.98
C PHE A 70 -1.21 25.45 12.32
N PRO A 71 -1.66 26.39 13.17
CA PRO A 71 -3.06 26.46 13.62
C PRO A 71 -4.07 26.76 12.51
N GLU A 72 -3.59 27.27 11.36
CA GLU A 72 -4.41 27.52 10.17
C GLU A 72 -4.69 26.24 9.35
N VAL A 73 -4.10 25.10 9.73
CA VAL A 73 -4.29 23.79 9.09
C VAL A 73 -5.20 22.94 9.99
N GLU A 74 -6.24 22.33 9.42
CA GLU A 74 -7.02 21.34 10.15
C GLU A 74 -6.24 20.02 10.20
N ALA A 75 -5.40 19.86 11.23
CA ALA A 75 -4.62 18.66 11.46
C ALA A 75 -5.50 17.50 11.94
N VAL A 76 -5.45 16.37 11.22
CA VAL A 76 -6.27 15.18 11.52
C VAL A 76 -5.44 13.91 11.61
N ALA A 77 -5.82 13.02 12.54
CA ALA A 77 -5.20 11.71 12.76
C ALA A 77 -5.85 10.62 11.88
N GLU A 78 -5.87 10.86 10.57
CA GLU A 78 -6.32 9.88 9.57
C GLU A 78 -5.12 9.22 8.88
N SER A 79 -5.30 8.07 8.22
CA SER A 79 -4.18 7.39 7.56
C SER A 79 -3.59 8.23 6.43
N TYR A 80 -4.45 8.75 5.57
CA TYR A 80 -4.15 9.76 4.55
C TYR A 80 -5.33 10.72 4.41
N VAL A 81 -5.07 11.92 3.89
CA VAL A 81 -6.07 12.95 3.63
C VAL A 81 -5.97 13.39 2.18
N THR A 82 -7.11 13.61 1.54
CA THR A 82 -7.22 14.33 0.26
C THR A 82 -8.25 15.42 0.45
N ASP A 83 -7.81 16.67 0.36
CA ASP A 83 -8.64 17.86 0.47
C ASP A 83 -8.37 18.78 -0.73
N GLY A 84 -9.30 18.82 -1.67
CA GLY A 84 -9.13 19.52 -2.94
C GLY A 84 -7.91 19.01 -3.73
N ASP A 85 -6.98 19.91 -4.00
CA ASP A 85 -5.70 19.66 -4.70
C ASP A 85 -4.52 19.44 -3.73
N ARG A 86 -4.81 19.24 -2.44
CA ARG A 86 -3.84 18.91 -1.39
C ARG A 86 -4.05 17.50 -0.89
N GLN A 87 -2.95 16.77 -0.77
CA GLN A 87 -2.97 15.41 -0.26
C GLN A 87 -1.87 15.22 0.77
N SER A 88 -2.10 14.36 1.76
CA SER A 88 -1.08 14.04 2.75
C SER A 88 -1.22 12.64 3.32
N ALA A 89 -0.11 12.03 3.72
CA ALA A 89 -0.09 10.71 4.35
C ALA A 89 1.09 10.58 5.32
N GLY A 90 0.83 10.14 6.55
CA GLY A 90 1.81 10.12 7.63
C GLY A 90 2.74 8.89 7.72
N SER A 91 2.64 7.93 6.79
CA SER A 91 3.46 6.71 6.85
C SER A 91 3.71 6.15 5.46
N ALA A 92 4.69 5.26 5.32
CA ALA A 92 4.91 4.54 4.08
C ALA A 92 3.67 3.72 3.64
N THR A 93 2.97 3.09 4.59
CA THR A 93 1.75 2.33 4.30
C THR A 93 0.63 3.23 3.79
N SER A 94 0.39 4.36 4.45
CA SER A 94 -0.66 5.27 4.02
C SER A 94 -0.30 6.07 2.77
N ALA A 95 0.98 6.32 2.52
CA ALA A 95 1.48 6.84 1.24
C ALA A 95 1.17 5.89 0.08
N MET A 96 1.33 4.58 0.31
CA MET A 96 0.93 3.56 -0.67
C MET A 96 -0.59 3.52 -0.87
N GLU A 97 -1.38 3.59 0.19
CA GLU A 97 -2.85 3.66 0.10
C GLU A 97 -3.30 4.89 -0.70
N LEU A 98 -2.74 6.06 -0.40
CA LEU A 98 -2.99 7.31 -1.13
C LEU A 98 -2.59 7.23 -2.60
N SER A 99 -1.45 6.59 -2.90
CA SER A 99 -0.99 6.37 -4.27
C SER A 99 -1.96 5.47 -5.04
N LEU A 100 -2.44 4.38 -4.41
CA LEU A 100 -3.43 3.48 -5.01
C LEU A 100 -4.79 4.13 -5.21
N GLU A 101 -5.22 5.00 -4.29
CA GLU A 101 -6.41 5.83 -4.44
C GLU A 101 -6.26 6.81 -5.61
N THR A 102 -5.09 7.44 -5.74
CA THR A 102 -4.79 8.34 -6.86
C THR A 102 -4.83 7.60 -8.20
N ILE A 103 -4.22 6.42 -8.27
CA ILE A 103 -4.28 5.54 -9.45
C ILE A 103 -5.72 5.13 -9.76
N ARG A 104 -6.53 4.83 -8.73
CA ARG A 104 -7.95 4.50 -8.90
C ARG A 104 -8.72 5.65 -9.52
N ARG A 105 -8.47 6.89 -9.10
CA ARG A 105 -9.10 8.08 -9.69
C ARG A 105 -8.69 8.32 -11.14
N MET A 106 -7.45 7.98 -11.49
CA MET A 106 -6.93 8.17 -12.84
C MET A 106 -7.37 7.07 -13.82
N GLY A 107 -7.44 5.82 -13.39
CA GLY A 107 -7.63 4.66 -14.27
C GLY A 107 -8.64 3.61 -13.79
N GLY A 108 -9.42 3.92 -12.76
CA GLY A 108 -10.47 3.04 -12.21
C GLY A 108 -9.94 1.92 -11.32
N ASP A 109 -10.89 1.12 -10.80
CA ASP A 109 -10.61 0.05 -9.84
C ASP A 109 -9.68 -1.03 -10.38
N ALA A 110 -9.78 -1.38 -11.67
CA ALA A 110 -8.96 -2.41 -12.29
C ALA A 110 -7.47 -2.03 -12.26
N LEU A 111 -7.13 -0.79 -12.64
CA LEU A 111 -5.73 -0.33 -12.64
C LEU A 111 -5.17 -0.24 -11.21
N ALA A 112 -5.94 0.32 -10.28
CA ALA A 112 -5.50 0.39 -8.88
C ALA A 112 -5.28 -1.00 -8.28
N TYR A 113 -6.13 -1.95 -8.66
CA TYR A 113 -6.00 -3.34 -8.25
C TYR A 113 -4.72 -3.98 -8.82
N ASP A 114 -4.49 -3.83 -10.13
CA ASP A 114 -3.28 -4.34 -10.81
C ASP A 114 -2.01 -3.78 -10.16
N VAL A 115 -1.96 -2.47 -9.87
CA VAL A 115 -0.79 -1.87 -9.22
C VAL A 115 -0.65 -2.36 -7.78
N ARG A 116 -1.74 -2.46 -7.00
CA ARG A 116 -1.67 -2.99 -5.63
C ARG A 116 -1.03 -4.37 -5.59
N THR A 117 -1.35 -5.22 -6.55
CA THR A 117 -0.83 -6.58 -6.60
C THR A 117 0.66 -6.66 -6.94
N LEU A 118 1.25 -5.61 -7.57
CA LEU A 118 2.70 -5.53 -7.77
C LEU A 118 3.49 -5.39 -6.46
N PHE A 119 2.88 -4.79 -5.43
CA PHE A 119 3.53 -4.52 -4.15
C PHE A 119 3.23 -5.58 -3.08
N VAL A 120 2.39 -6.56 -3.41
CA VAL A 120 2.26 -7.76 -2.59
C VAL A 120 3.55 -8.56 -2.83
N HIS A 121 4.50 -8.46 -1.92
CA HIS A 121 5.66 -9.34 -1.86
C HIS A 121 5.55 -10.15 -0.58
N ASP A 122 5.95 -11.41 -0.62
CA ASP A 122 5.95 -12.29 0.55
C ASP A 122 6.65 -11.61 1.75
N ASP A 123 7.76 -10.91 1.50
CA ASP A 123 8.50 -10.16 2.52
C ASP A 123 7.77 -8.91 3.03
N THR A 124 7.06 -8.18 2.18
CA THR A 124 6.28 -7.00 2.59
C THR A 124 5.12 -7.39 3.49
N GLU A 125 4.35 -8.43 3.10
CA GLU A 125 3.22 -8.90 3.89
C GLU A 125 3.68 -9.62 5.16
N ARG A 126 4.83 -10.33 5.12
CA ARG A 126 5.46 -10.90 6.32
C ARG A 126 5.85 -9.80 7.30
N ARG A 127 6.56 -8.76 6.83
CA ARG A 127 6.94 -7.60 7.66
C ARG A 127 5.72 -6.88 8.21
N ARG A 128 4.65 -6.70 7.42
CA ARG A 128 3.39 -6.09 7.89
C ARG A 128 2.70 -6.92 8.97
N ALA A 129 2.73 -8.24 8.84
CA ALA A 129 2.19 -9.15 9.85
C ALA A 129 3.03 -9.19 11.13
N GLU A 130 4.32 -8.87 11.05
CA GLU A 130 5.27 -8.81 12.17
C GLU A 130 5.37 -7.42 12.81
N SER A 131 5.06 -6.35 12.07
CA SER A 131 5.21 -4.96 12.52
C SER A 131 4.11 -4.47 13.46
N GLY A 132 3.09 -5.28 13.73
CA GLY A 132 1.91 -4.87 14.52
C GLY A 132 0.90 -4.01 13.74
N ALA A 133 1.04 -3.88 12.42
CA ALA A 133 0.09 -3.15 11.57
C ALA A 133 -1.27 -3.85 11.41
N LEU A 134 -1.35 -5.12 11.78
CA LEU A 134 -2.58 -5.93 11.81
C LEU A 134 -2.87 -6.34 13.25
N SER A 135 -4.14 -6.62 13.54
CA SER A 135 -4.50 -7.23 14.81
C SER A 135 -3.70 -8.54 15.02
N PRO A 136 -3.30 -8.88 16.27
CA PRO A 136 -2.46 -10.05 16.53
C PRO A 136 -3.00 -11.36 15.93
N GLN A 137 -4.33 -11.52 15.94
CA GLN A 137 -5.02 -12.65 15.33
C GLN A 137 -4.84 -12.67 13.81
N LEU A 138 -5.07 -11.54 13.14
CA LEU A 138 -4.93 -11.45 11.70
C LEU A 138 -3.47 -11.58 11.27
N GLY A 139 -2.53 -10.96 11.98
CA GLY A 139 -1.09 -11.13 11.72
C GLY A 139 -0.63 -12.58 11.84
N ARG A 140 -1.16 -13.35 12.82
CA ARG A 140 -0.92 -14.82 12.88
C ARG A 140 -1.49 -15.55 11.68
N ALA A 141 -2.72 -15.23 11.27
CA ALA A 141 -3.35 -15.85 10.11
C ALA A 141 -2.55 -15.59 8.82
N VAL A 142 -2.13 -14.34 8.59
CA VAL A 142 -1.37 -13.94 7.40
C VAL A 142 -0.02 -14.64 7.35
N ARG A 143 0.72 -14.72 8.46
CA ARG A 143 1.98 -15.48 8.51
C ARG A 143 1.79 -16.94 8.15
N PHE A 144 0.76 -17.58 8.74
CA PHE A 144 0.46 -18.97 8.42
C PHE A 144 0.06 -19.19 6.96
N MET A 145 -0.69 -18.24 6.37
CA MET A 145 -0.98 -18.25 4.93
C MET A 145 0.29 -18.15 4.08
N LEU A 146 1.20 -17.23 4.42
CA LEU A 146 2.46 -17.03 3.71
C LEU A 146 3.36 -18.27 3.78
N ASP A 147 3.46 -18.89 4.96
CA ASP A 147 4.25 -20.11 5.17
C ASP A 147 3.67 -21.33 4.43
N ALA A 148 2.37 -21.31 4.14
CA ALA A 148 1.65 -22.39 3.46
C ALA A 148 1.31 -22.09 1.98
N ILE A 149 2.00 -21.16 1.32
CA ILE A 149 1.70 -20.80 -0.09
C ILE A 149 1.84 -21.99 -1.05
N GLU A 150 2.88 -22.83 -0.87
CA GLU A 150 3.14 -24.00 -1.72
C GLU A 150 2.13 -25.14 -1.45
N GLU A 151 1.72 -25.30 -0.19
CA GLU A 151 0.70 -26.28 0.23
C GLU A 151 -0.47 -25.60 0.98
N PRO A 152 -1.40 -24.94 0.27
CA PRO A 152 -2.41 -24.09 0.88
C PRO A 152 -3.35 -24.86 1.80
N ARG A 153 -3.39 -24.47 3.08
CA ARG A 153 -4.34 -24.99 4.07
C ARG A 153 -5.74 -24.39 3.92
N GLY A 154 -6.77 -25.12 4.34
CA GLY A 154 -8.14 -24.62 4.33
C GLY A 154 -8.34 -23.41 5.26
N LEU A 155 -9.29 -22.52 4.96
CA LEU A 155 -9.55 -21.34 5.80
C LEU A 155 -9.99 -21.71 7.24
N SER A 156 -10.56 -22.90 7.45
CA SER A 156 -10.79 -23.49 8.79
C SER A 156 -9.51 -23.58 9.59
N GLU A 157 -8.47 -24.13 8.97
CA GLU A 157 -7.19 -24.40 9.62
C GLU A 157 -6.43 -23.10 9.86
N VAL A 158 -6.47 -22.17 8.90
CA VAL A 158 -5.89 -20.84 9.07
C VAL A 158 -6.56 -20.11 10.25
N ALA A 159 -7.89 -20.16 10.33
CA ALA A 159 -8.62 -19.55 11.43
C ALA A 159 -8.29 -20.21 12.78
N ALA A 160 -8.21 -21.54 12.82
CA ALA A 160 -7.82 -22.29 14.01
C ALA A 160 -6.40 -21.92 14.47
N HIS A 161 -5.44 -21.82 13.54
CA HIS A 161 -4.07 -21.40 13.84
C HIS A 161 -4.01 -19.97 14.42
N ALA A 162 -4.88 -19.09 13.96
CA ALA A 162 -5.01 -17.73 14.48
C ALA A 162 -5.81 -17.61 15.79
N ALA A 163 -6.34 -18.72 16.31
CA ALA A 163 -7.25 -18.80 17.46
C ALA A 163 -8.55 -18.01 17.28
N VAL A 164 -9.14 -18.06 16.08
CA VAL A 164 -10.42 -17.42 15.75
C VAL A 164 -11.34 -18.37 14.96
N SER A 165 -12.63 -18.05 14.88
CA SER A 165 -13.53 -18.73 13.95
C SER A 165 -13.32 -18.23 12.51
N GLN A 166 -13.70 -19.02 11.49
CA GLN A 166 -13.65 -18.57 10.09
C GLN A 166 -14.44 -17.28 9.84
N ARG A 167 -15.60 -17.13 10.49
CA ARG A 167 -16.42 -15.91 10.39
C ARG A 167 -15.67 -14.70 10.96
N THR A 168 -14.98 -14.88 12.07
CA THR A 168 -14.15 -13.82 12.65
C THR A 168 -12.96 -13.50 11.77
N LEU A 169 -12.28 -14.51 11.21
CA LEU A 169 -11.19 -14.31 10.26
C LEU A 169 -11.65 -13.48 9.05
N ASP A 170 -12.77 -13.85 8.42
CA ASP A 170 -13.29 -13.10 7.27
C ASP A 170 -13.64 -11.65 7.63
N ARG A 171 -14.25 -11.43 8.81
CA ARG A 171 -14.55 -10.10 9.31
C ARG A 171 -13.28 -9.26 9.54
N LEU A 172 -12.23 -9.86 10.12
CA LEU A 172 -10.94 -9.19 10.34
C LEU A 172 -10.30 -8.80 9.00
N CYS A 173 -10.26 -9.72 8.03
CA CYS A 173 -9.74 -9.42 6.70
C CYS A 173 -10.53 -8.30 6.02
N ARG A 174 -11.87 -8.29 6.11
CA ARG A 174 -12.67 -7.22 5.51
C ARG A 174 -12.40 -5.87 6.15
N ARG A 175 -12.28 -5.84 7.48
CA ARG A 175 -12.05 -4.62 8.24
C ARG A 175 -10.66 -4.03 8.01
N GLU A 176 -9.63 -4.86 8.02
CA GLU A 176 -8.22 -4.40 8.05
C GLU A 176 -7.53 -4.49 6.67
N LEU A 177 -8.04 -5.34 5.76
CA LEU A 177 -7.47 -5.59 4.42
C LEU A 177 -8.46 -5.29 3.29
N GLY A 178 -9.70 -4.90 3.60
CA GLY A 178 -10.73 -4.53 2.63
C GLY A 178 -11.27 -5.68 1.78
N THR A 179 -10.99 -6.94 2.12
CA THR A 179 -11.44 -8.10 1.32
C THR A 179 -11.67 -9.36 2.17
N SER A 180 -12.33 -10.37 1.61
CA SER A 180 -12.54 -11.67 2.27
C SER A 180 -11.23 -12.44 2.46
N ALA A 181 -11.19 -13.33 3.45
CA ALA A 181 -9.99 -14.11 3.76
C ALA A 181 -9.55 -15.00 2.58
N GLY A 182 -10.49 -15.62 1.86
CA GLY A 182 -10.18 -16.47 0.71
C GLY A 182 -9.64 -15.70 -0.48
N VAL A 183 -10.20 -14.52 -0.76
CA VAL A 183 -9.70 -13.64 -1.84
C VAL A 183 -8.30 -13.14 -1.52
N TYR A 184 -8.06 -12.71 -0.28
CA TYR A 184 -6.74 -12.27 0.16
C TYR A 184 -5.70 -13.41 0.08
N TYR A 185 -6.03 -14.61 0.56
CA TYR A 185 -5.10 -15.73 0.50
C TYR A 185 -4.74 -16.13 -0.94
N ARG A 186 -5.72 -16.11 -1.84
CA ARG A 186 -5.46 -16.32 -3.27
C ARG A 186 -4.55 -15.22 -3.84
N ALA A 187 -4.73 -13.97 -3.43
CA ALA A 187 -3.91 -12.85 -3.87
C ALA A 187 -2.44 -13.01 -3.43
N LEU A 188 -2.18 -13.44 -2.20
CA LEU A 188 -0.81 -13.76 -1.73
C LEU A 188 -0.12 -14.78 -2.64
N ARG A 189 -0.82 -15.88 -2.95
CA ARG A 189 -0.30 -16.95 -3.82
C ARG A 189 -0.04 -16.47 -5.25
N LEU A 190 -0.90 -15.60 -5.77
CA LEU A 190 -0.74 -15.01 -7.11
C LEU A 190 0.41 -13.98 -7.16
N ALA A 191 0.62 -13.25 -6.09
CA ALA A 191 1.71 -12.32 -5.95
C ALA A 191 3.07 -13.03 -5.88
N ARG A 192 3.14 -14.16 -5.17
CA ARG A 192 4.28 -15.07 -5.22
C ARG A 192 4.55 -15.58 -6.64
N ALA A 193 3.50 -15.93 -7.39
CA ALA A 193 3.65 -16.35 -8.78
C ALA A 193 4.22 -15.22 -9.66
N GLN A 194 3.77 -13.97 -9.44
CA GLN A 194 4.31 -12.81 -10.14
C GLN A 194 5.80 -12.58 -9.84
N THR A 195 6.19 -12.68 -8.58
CA THR A 195 7.59 -12.59 -8.14
C THR A 195 8.45 -13.62 -8.89
N LEU A 196 8.03 -14.90 -8.86
CA LEU A 196 8.74 -15.98 -9.55
C LEU A 196 8.78 -15.80 -11.08
N LEU A 197 7.75 -15.19 -11.69
CA LEU A 197 7.73 -14.92 -13.13
C LEU A 197 8.72 -13.84 -13.56
N ILE A 198 8.95 -12.85 -12.70
CA ILE A 198 9.83 -11.71 -12.96
C ILE A 198 11.27 -12.06 -12.62
N GLU A 199 11.50 -12.70 -11.47
CA GLU A 199 12.85 -12.91 -10.92
C GLU A 199 13.48 -14.22 -11.37
N THR A 200 12.72 -15.15 -11.97
CA THR A 200 13.22 -16.49 -12.30
C THR A 200 12.88 -16.96 -13.71
N GLY A 201 13.69 -17.88 -14.22
CA GLY A 201 13.45 -18.59 -15.49
C GLY A 201 12.65 -19.89 -15.34
N LEU A 202 11.99 -20.14 -14.20
CA LEU A 202 11.34 -21.43 -13.92
C LEU A 202 10.26 -21.81 -14.95
N PRO A 203 10.04 -23.10 -15.25
CA PRO A 203 8.87 -23.53 -16.02
C PRO A 203 7.55 -23.08 -15.37
N LEU A 204 6.55 -22.70 -16.17
CA LEU A 204 5.24 -22.24 -15.64
C LEU A 204 4.55 -23.28 -14.75
N ARG A 205 4.78 -24.58 -15.02
CA ARG A 205 4.30 -25.68 -14.20
C ARG A 205 4.88 -25.63 -12.79
N ASP A 206 6.17 -25.36 -12.67
CA ASP A 206 6.87 -25.33 -11.38
C ASP A 206 6.47 -24.09 -10.58
N ILE A 207 6.26 -22.95 -11.25
CA ILE A 207 5.69 -21.75 -10.63
C ILE A 207 4.29 -22.04 -10.08
N ALA A 208 3.45 -22.73 -10.85
CA ALA A 208 2.11 -23.10 -10.38
C ALA A 208 2.15 -23.94 -9.09
N LEU A 209 3.00 -24.97 -9.06
CA LEU A 209 3.15 -25.83 -7.89
C LEU A 209 3.67 -25.07 -6.67
N ARG A 210 4.72 -24.24 -6.84
CA ARG A 210 5.30 -23.40 -5.78
C ARG A 210 4.34 -22.34 -5.23
N CYS A 211 3.24 -22.07 -5.94
CA CYS A 211 2.18 -21.16 -5.51
C CYS A 211 0.89 -21.91 -5.15
N GLY A 212 0.96 -23.23 -4.97
CA GLY A 212 -0.13 -24.09 -4.52
C GLY A 212 -1.24 -24.32 -5.54
N PHE A 213 -1.00 -24.03 -6.82
CA PHE A 213 -1.96 -24.27 -7.91
C PHE A 213 -1.74 -25.66 -8.50
N ALA A 214 -2.83 -26.39 -8.71
CA ALA A 214 -2.78 -27.76 -9.25
C ALA A 214 -2.19 -27.85 -10.67
N SER A 215 -2.22 -26.76 -11.44
CA SER A 215 -1.65 -26.71 -12.79
C SER A 215 -1.36 -25.29 -13.25
N ALA A 216 -0.48 -25.17 -14.25
CA ALA A 216 -0.20 -23.90 -14.94
C ALA A 216 -1.46 -23.28 -15.55
N SER A 217 -2.42 -24.10 -16.03
CA SER A 217 -3.69 -23.61 -16.58
C SER A 217 -4.59 -23.00 -15.51
N THR A 218 -4.62 -23.58 -14.31
CA THR A 218 -5.39 -23.02 -13.18
C THR A 218 -4.75 -21.74 -12.67
N LEU A 219 -3.42 -21.70 -12.55
CA LEU A 219 -2.69 -20.47 -12.27
C LEU A 219 -2.98 -19.41 -13.34
N SER A 220 -2.86 -19.74 -14.63
CA SER A 220 -3.03 -18.77 -15.73
C SER A 220 -4.43 -18.15 -15.74
N ARG A 221 -5.48 -18.93 -15.49
CA ARG A 221 -6.85 -18.41 -15.39
C ARG A 221 -7.01 -17.46 -14.20
N ALA A 222 -6.57 -17.89 -13.02
CA ALA A 222 -6.65 -17.07 -11.81
C ALA A 222 -5.82 -15.79 -11.93
N TYR A 223 -4.65 -15.89 -12.56
CA TYR A 223 -3.75 -14.77 -12.83
C TYR A 223 -4.36 -13.80 -13.83
N SER A 224 -4.85 -14.27 -14.98
CA SER A 224 -5.46 -13.39 -15.98
C SER A 224 -6.72 -12.69 -15.44
N GLN A 225 -7.51 -13.40 -14.62
CA GLN A 225 -8.67 -12.82 -13.93
C GLN A 225 -8.27 -11.73 -12.93
N GLN A 226 -7.07 -11.82 -12.34
CA GLN A 226 -6.59 -10.84 -11.36
C GLN A 226 -5.85 -9.66 -11.93
N PHE A 227 -5.00 -9.90 -12.91
CA PHE A 227 -4.03 -8.91 -13.39
C PHE A 227 -4.34 -8.42 -14.80
N GLY A 228 -5.43 -8.87 -15.41
CA GLY A 228 -5.82 -8.54 -16.79
C GLY A 228 -4.83 -9.00 -17.88
N ARG A 229 -3.82 -9.81 -17.54
CA ARG A 229 -2.73 -10.22 -18.44
C ARG A 229 -2.30 -11.66 -18.24
N SER A 230 -1.64 -12.22 -19.25
CA SER A 230 -1.13 -13.60 -19.22
C SER A 230 0.21 -13.72 -18.47
N LEU A 231 0.50 -14.92 -17.96
CA LEU A 231 1.77 -15.24 -17.31
C LEU A 231 2.98 -14.93 -18.22
N SER A 232 2.86 -15.24 -19.51
CA SER A 232 3.91 -14.98 -20.51
C SER A 232 4.13 -13.49 -20.79
N ALA A 233 3.08 -12.67 -20.70
CA ALA A 233 3.21 -11.23 -20.82
C ALA A 233 3.99 -10.65 -19.64
N THR A 234 3.66 -11.06 -18.42
CA THR A 234 4.39 -10.63 -17.21
C THR A 234 5.86 -11.06 -17.24
N ARG A 235 6.15 -12.31 -17.65
CA ARG A 235 7.53 -12.82 -17.72
C ARG A 235 8.44 -11.96 -18.60
N ARG A 236 7.94 -11.48 -19.74
CA ARG A 236 8.71 -10.63 -20.67
C ARG A 236 9.04 -9.24 -20.12
N MET A 237 8.46 -8.85 -18.99
CA MET A 237 8.77 -7.57 -18.34
C MET A 237 9.95 -7.66 -17.37
N GLY A 238 10.28 -8.87 -16.91
CA GLY A 238 11.42 -9.11 -16.01
C GLY A 238 12.70 -9.58 -16.72
N ALA A 239 12.59 -9.91 -18.02
CA ALA A 239 13.71 -10.27 -18.89
C ALA A 239 14.14 -9.05 -19.72
#